data_AF-A0A7C1B0H1-F1
#
_entry.id   AF-A0A7C1B0H1-F1
#
_cell.length_a   1.000
_cell.length_b   1.000
_cell.length_c   1.000
_cell.angle_alpha   90.00
_cell.angle_beta   90.00
_cell.angle_gamma   90.00
#
_symmetry.space_group_name_H-M   'P 1'
#
loop_
_entity.id
_entity.type
_entity.pdbx_description
1 polymer ?
#
loop_
_entity_poly.entity_id
_entity_poly.type
_entity_poly.pdbx_seq_one_letter_code
_entity_poly.pdbx_strand_id
1 'polypeptide(L)'
;VKKVEEFCLFPDVIPALRLAKKQGYSLIVVSNQSGIGRGIINIGNFWRIHFFLVQLLQKNGIFLTGALYCPHRPEQNCRCRKPEPGMLVRAADIFSFSLPGSIFIGDRKTDVEAAQKAECRPVLVLREKVAYFDSTYEYPIYESLMDAVANECIRKET
;
A
#
# COMPACT_ATOMS: atom_id res chain seq x y z
N VAL A 1 -5.39 9.15 11.73
CA VAL A 1 -5.09 8.04 12.64
C VAL A 1 -3.79 8.29 13.38
N LYS A 2 -3.88 8.73 14.64
CA LYS A 2 -2.76 8.94 15.56
C LYS A 2 -2.78 7.98 16.75
N LYS A 3 -3.92 7.33 16.99
CA LYS A 3 -4.14 6.31 18.02
C LYS A 3 -4.95 5.15 17.46
N VAL A 4 -4.98 4.03 18.19
CA VAL A 4 -5.67 2.79 17.79
C VAL A 4 -7.17 3.00 17.68
N GLU A 5 -7.75 3.85 18.52
CA GLU A 5 -9.19 4.11 18.57
C GLU A 5 -9.69 4.87 17.32
N GLU A 6 -8.79 5.57 16.63
CA GLU A 6 -9.09 6.23 15.35
C GLU A 6 -8.92 5.28 14.15
N PHE A 7 -8.42 4.06 14.36
CA PHE A 7 -8.11 3.14 13.28
C PHE A 7 -9.37 2.36 12.88
N CYS A 8 -9.74 2.47 11.60
CA CYS A 8 -10.76 1.65 10.98
C CYS A 8 -10.24 1.10 9.65
N LEU A 9 -10.66 -0.12 9.31
CA LEU A 9 -10.51 -0.65 7.96
C LEU A 9 -11.70 -0.22 7.11
N PHE A 10 -11.47 0.06 5.84
CA PHE A 10 -12.57 0.12 4.89
C PHE A 10 -13.23 -1.27 4.78
N PRO A 11 -14.57 -1.33 4.60
CA PRO A 11 -15.32 -2.60 4.61
C PRO A 11 -14.81 -3.64 3.61
N ASP A 12 -14.24 -3.18 2.50
CA ASP A 12 -13.77 -3.99 1.38
C ASP A 12 -12.33 -4.52 1.55
N VAL A 13 -11.59 -4.07 2.56
CA VAL A 13 -10.18 -4.46 2.74
C VAL A 13 -10.03 -5.95 3.03
N ILE A 14 -10.78 -6.49 3.98
CA ILE A 14 -10.69 -7.91 4.35
C ILE A 14 -11.06 -8.83 3.17
N PRO A 15 -12.21 -8.67 2.48
CA PRO A 15 -12.53 -9.53 1.35
C PRO A 15 -11.52 -9.39 0.20
N ALA A 16 -11.03 -8.18 -0.09
CA ALA A 16 -10.02 -7.96 -1.14
C ALA A 16 -8.71 -8.69 -0.83
N LEU A 17 -8.18 -8.55 0.38
CA LEU A 17 -6.94 -9.21 0.76
C LEU A 17 -7.08 -10.74 0.79
N ARG A 18 -8.25 -11.27 1.20
CA ARG A 18 -8.54 -12.71 1.09
C ARG A 18 -8.53 -13.19 -0.36
N LEU A 19 -9.14 -12.43 -1.27
CA LEU A 19 -9.12 -12.75 -2.70
C LEU A 19 -7.69 -12.75 -3.24
N ALA A 20 -6.90 -11.71 -2.97
CA ALA A 20 -5.51 -11.65 -3.39
C ALA A 20 -4.69 -12.85 -2.85
N LYS A 21 -4.88 -13.23 -1.57
CA LYS A 21 -4.25 -14.43 -1.01
C LYS A 21 -4.69 -15.71 -1.71
N LYS A 22 -5.98 -15.87 -2.00
CA LYS A 22 -6.52 -17.02 -2.74
C LYS A 22 -5.92 -17.13 -4.14
N GLN A 23 -5.62 -15.99 -4.77
CA GLN A 23 -4.95 -15.90 -6.06
C GLN A 23 -3.41 -16.08 -5.96
N GLY A 24 -2.89 -16.42 -4.78
CA GLY A 24 -1.48 -16.75 -4.58
C GLY A 24 -0.55 -15.54 -4.45
N TYR A 25 -1.08 -14.33 -4.19
CA TYR A 25 -0.25 -13.16 -3.97
C TYR A 25 0.31 -13.11 -2.54
N SER A 26 1.53 -12.59 -2.43
CA SER A 26 2.11 -12.07 -1.19
C SER A 26 1.56 -10.68 -0.91
N LEU A 27 1.37 -10.33 0.36
CA LEU A 27 0.79 -9.04 0.76
C LEU A 27 1.82 -8.22 1.52
N ILE A 28 2.20 -7.06 0.97
CA ILE A 28 3.19 -6.17 1.58
C ILE A 28 2.60 -4.77 1.72
N VAL A 29 2.70 -4.20 2.91
CA VAL A 29 2.30 -2.81 3.16
C VAL A 29 3.48 -1.87 2.89
N VAL A 30 3.27 -0.81 2.11
CA VAL A 30 4.28 0.24 1.89
C VAL A 30 3.63 1.60 2.12
N SER A 31 4.09 2.36 3.12
CA SER A 31 3.39 3.59 3.53
C SER A 31 4.32 4.73 3.95
N ASN A 32 3.99 5.95 3.51
CA ASN A 32 4.61 7.18 3.99
C ASN A 32 4.01 7.55 5.36
N GLN A 33 4.85 7.61 6.40
CA GLN A 33 4.48 7.92 7.78
C GLN A 33 5.17 9.19 8.28
N SER A 34 5.11 10.27 7.49
CA SER A 34 5.76 11.56 7.82
C SER A 34 5.24 12.21 9.10
N GLY A 35 4.10 11.76 9.64
CA GLY A 35 3.65 12.18 10.97
C GLY A 35 4.67 11.87 12.06
N ILE A 36 5.48 10.81 11.88
CA ILE A 36 6.58 10.44 12.77
C ILE A 36 7.70 11.48 12.69
N GLY A 37 8.25 11.73 11.49
CA GLY A 37 9.33 12.71 11.30
C GLY A 37 8.92 14.16 11.58
N ARG A 38 7.61 14.46 11.57
CA ARG A 38 7.06 15.75 11.99
C ARG A 38 6.81 15.86 13.50
N GLY A 39 7.00 14.79 14.28
CA GLY A 39 6.68 14.76 15.71
C GLY A 39 5.19 14.76 16.05
N ILE A 40 4.30 14.64 15.04
CA ILE A 40 2.84 14.63 15.20
C ILE A 40 2.36 13.27 15.72
N ILE A 41 3.05 12.20 15.33
CA ILE A 41 2.76 10.83 15.73
C ILE A 41 3.95 10.31 16.53
N ASN A 42 3.70 9.96 17.80
CA ASN A 42 4.69 9.27 18.61
C ASN A 42 4.97 7.87 18.04
N ILE A 43 6.25 7.48 17.96
CA ILE A 43 6.67 6.20 17.38
C ILE A 43 6.06 4.98 18.08
N GLY A 44 5.86 5.04 19.40
CA GLY A 44 5.19 3.98 20.16
C GLY A 44 3.71 3.85 19.80
N ASN A 45 3.01 4.97 19.57
CA ASN A 45 1.63 4.94 19.09
C ASN A 45 1.54 4.41 17.65
N PHE A 46 2.48 4.78 16.79
CA PHE A 46 2.57 4.21 15.44
C PHE A 46 2.69 2.67 15.50
N TRP A 47 3.60 2.14 16.32
CA TRP A 47 3.77 0.69 16.46
C TRP A 47 2.54 0.01 17.06
N ARG A 48 1.85 0.63 18.03
CA ARG A 48 0.57 0.13 18.55
C ARG A 48 -0.50 -0.01 17.45
N ILE A 49 -0.62 0.99 16.58
CA ILE A 49 -1.54 0.94 15.43
C ILE A 49 -1.12 -0.17 14.45
N HIS A 50 0.17 -0.27 14.14
CA HIS A 50 0.68 -1.33 13.26
C HIS A 50 0.38 -2.73 13.82
N PHE A 51 0.65 -2.98 15.11
CA PHE A 51 0.35 -4.27 15.73
C PHE A 51 -1.14 -4.56 15.78
N PHE A 52 -1.97 -3.55 16.04
CA PHE A 52 -3.42 -3.69 15.97
C PHE A 52 -3.89 -4.10 14.57
N LEU A 53 -3.39 -3.44 13.52
CA LEU A 53 -3.65 -3.81 12.12
C LEU A 53 -3.25 -5.26 11.86
N VAL A 54 -2.04 -5.67 12.22
CA VAL A 54 -1.55 -7.04 12.00
C VAL A 54 -2.44 -8.06 12.70
N GLN A 55 -2.77 -7.84 13.98
CA GLN A 55 -3.66 -8.72 14.74
C GLN A 55 -5.06 -8.79 14.14
N LEU A 56 -5.61 -7.66 13.68
CA LEU A 56 -6.91 -7.60 13.04
C LEU A 56 -6.94 -8.41 11.73
N LEU A 57 -5.89 -8.31 10.91
CA LEU A 57 -5.74 -9.12 9.70
C LEU A 57 -5.59 -10.61 10.02
N GLN A 58 -4.75 -10.96 11.00
CA GLN A 58 -4.53 -12.34 11.42
C GLN A 58 -5.81 -13.01 11.94
N LYS A 59 -6.62 -12.30 12.74
CA LYS A 59 -7.95 -12.77 13.17
C LYS A 59 -8.88 -13.09 12.00
N ASN A 60 -8.62 -12.51 10.84
CA ASN A 60 -9.36 -12.74 9.60
C ASN A 60 -8.68 -13.74 8.65
N GLY A 61 -7.62 -14.44 9.12
CA GLY A 61 -6.86 -15.42 8.33
C GLY A 61 -5.91 -14.80 7.31
N ILE A 62 -5.62 -13.49 7.42
CA ILE A 62 -4.75 -12.76 6.50
C ILE A 62 -3.39 -12.52 7.18
N PHE A 63 -2.33 -13.00 6.55
CA PHE A 63 -0.95 -12.81 7.01
C PHE A 63 -0.20 -11.93 6.01
N LEU A 64 0.34 -10.81 6.50
CA LEU A 64 1.22 -9.96 5.70
C LEU A 64 2.58 -10.62 5.56
N THR A 65 3.13 -10.58 4.35
CA THR A 65 4.52 -10.93 4.06
C THR A 65 5.47 -9.92 4.69
N GLY A 66 5.08 -8.64 4.72
CA GLY A 66 5.87 -7.60 5.35
C GLY A 66 5.22 -6.22 5.35
N ALA A 67 5.89 -5.26 5.99
CA ALA A 67 5.49 -3.86 5.98
C ALA A 67 6.72 -2.95 6.00
N LEU A 68 6.74 -1.94 5.14
CA LEU A 68 7.77 -0.92 5.05
C LEU A 68 7.16 0.47 5.23
N TYR A 69 7.84 1.29 6.01
CA TYR A 69 7.37 2.61 6.38
C TYR A 69 8.47 3.64 6.23
N CYS A 70 8.16 4.76 5.58
CA CYS A 70 9.05 5.91 5.52
C CYS A 70 8.65 6.97 6.56
N PRO A 71 9.44 7.23 7.62
CA PRO A 71 9.10 8.22 8.63
C PRO A 71 9.44 9.66 8.21
N HIS A 72 10.22 9.83 7.13
CA HIS A 72 10.80 11.11 6.75
C HIS A 72 9.78 12.14 6.24
N ARG A 73 10.10 13.41 6.50
CA ARG A 73 9.42 14.59 5.96
C ARG A 73 9.76 14.78 4.48
N PRO A 74 8.90 15.45 3.69
CA PRO A 74 9.19 15.77 2.29
C PRO A 74 10.55 16.48 2.10
N GLU A 75 10.88 17.40 3.00
CA GLU A 75 12.09 18.22 2.93
C GLU A 75 13.40 17.44 3.14
N GLN A 76 13.34 16.21 3.64
CA GLN A 76 14.53 15.41 3.96
C GLN A 76 15.12 14.69 2.74
N ASN A 77 14.48 14.74 1.57
CA ASN A 77 14.99 14.18 0.30
C ASN A 77 15.51 12.72 0.40
N CYS A 78 14.88 11.90 1.25
CA CYS A 78 15.26 10.50 1.39
C CYS A 78 14.82 9.67 0.17
N ARG A 79 15.54 8.58 -0.13
CA ARG A 79 15.21 7.69 -1.26
C ARG A 79 14.01 6.75 -1.01
N CYS A 80 13.53 6.65 0.23
CA CYS A 80 12.46 5.71 0.59
C CYS A 80 11.05 6.31 0.51
N ARG A 81 10.90 7.63 0.64
CA ARG A 81 9.59 8.29 0.65
C ARG A 81 8.98 8.27 -0.75
N LYS A 82 7.77 7.70 -0.91
CA LYS A 82 7.00 7.81 -2.16
C LYS A 82 6.78 9.30 -2.51
N PRO A 83 7.03 9.74 -3.75
CA PRO A 83 7.06 8.95 -4.98
C PRO A 83 8.40 8.29 -5.34
N GLU A 84 9.42 8.33 -4.48
CA GLU A 84 10.63 7.54 -4.73
C GLU A 84 10.38 6.04 -4.55
N PRO A 85 10.96 5.18 -5.40
CA PRO A 85 10.65 3.74 -5.43
C PRO A 85 11.38 2.96 -4.33
N GLY A 86 12.21 3.60 -3.48
CA GLY A 86 13.16 2.91 -2.62
C GLY A 86 12.54 1.92 -1.63
N MET A 87 11.31 2.16 -1.13
CA MET A 87 10.61 1.14 -0.33
C MET A 87 10.17 -0.07 -1.15
N LEU A 88 9.76 0.10 -2.40
CA LEU A 88 9.35 -1.01 -3.26
C LEU A 88 10.56 -1.87 -3.63
N VAL A 89 11.65 -1.23 -4.07
CA VAL A 89 12.93 -1.91 -4.34
C VAL A 89 13.41 -2.68 -3.11
N ARG A 90 13.39 -2.04 -1.94
CA ARG A 90 13.80 -2.71 -0.71
C ARG A 90 12.90 -3.88 -0.33
N ALA A 91 11.59 -3.79 -0.58
CA ALA A 91 10.67 -4.89 -0.35
C ALA A 91 10.99 -6.08 -1.26
N ALA A 92 11.22 -5.82 -2.55
CA ALA A 92 11.59 -6.84 -3.54
C ALA A 92 12.87 -7.59 -3.12
N ASP A 93 13.88 -6.85 -2.64
CA ASP A 93 15.13 -7.46 -2.14
C ASP A 93 14.87 -8.34 -0.90
N ILE A 94 14.21 -7.80 0.13
CA ILE A 94 14.00 -8.49 1.41
C ILE A 94 13.16 -9.75 1.23
N PHE A 95 12.11 -9.68 0.43
CA PHE A 95 11.13 -10.76 0.26
C PHE A 95 11.33 -11.56 -1.03
N SER A 96 12.42 -11.29 -1.76
CA SER A 96 12.85 -12.03 -2.95
C SER A 96 11.75 -12.21 -4.00
N PHE A 97 11.17 -11.10 -4.45
CA PHE A 97 10.18 -11.08 -5.55
C PHE A 97 10.57 -10.07 -6.64
N SER A 98 10.00 -10.23 -7.83
CA SER A 98 10.20 -9.32 -8.97
C SER A 98 9.22 -8.16 -8.94
N LEU A 99 9.72 -6.92 -9.07
CA LEU A 99 8.88 -5.73 -9.24
C LEU A 99 8.11 -5.76 -10.57
N PRO A 100 8.75 -6.06 -11.73
CA PRO A 100 8.03 -6.45 -12.93
C PRO A 100 7.14 -7.67 -12.65
N GLY A 101 5.83 -7.51 -12.83
CA GLY A 101 4.82 -8.53 -12.51
C GLY A 101 4.18 -8.38 -11.12
N SER A 102 4.64 -7.43 -10.31
CA SER A 102 3.96 -7.02 -9.07
C SER A 102 2.97 -5.89 -9.32
N ILE A 103 1.90 -5.86 -8.51
CA ILE A 103 0.86 -4.85 -8.55
C ILE A 103 0.99 -3.97 -7.31
N PHE A 104 1.03 -2.65 -7.51
CA PHE A 104 1.05 -1.68 -6.42
C PHE A 104 -0.24 -0.87 -6.40
N ILE A 105 -1.08 -1.16 -5.41
CA ILE A 105 -2.38 -0.53 -5.24
C ILE A 105 -2.28 0.58 -4.19
N GLY A 106 -2.59 1.82 -4.57
CA GLY A 106 -2.55 2.98 -3.67
C GLY A 106 -3.71 3.95 -3.93
N ASP A 107 -3.82 4.99 -3.10
CA ASP A 107 -4.88 6.00 -3.16
C ASP A 107 -4.36 7.39 -3.57
N ARG A 108 -3.04 7.53 -3.76
CA ARG A 108 -2.40 8.81 -4.08
C ARG A 108 -1.62 8.73 -5.38
N LYS A 109 -1.50 9.87 -6.06
CA LYS A 109 -0.62 10.04 -7.23
C LYS A 109 0.82 9.60 -6.92
N THR A 110 1.31 9.85 -5.71
CA THR A 110 2.65 9.42 -5.28
C THR A 110 2.83 7.90 -5.24
N ASP A 111 1.75 7.13 -5.08
CA ASP A 111 1.79 5.68 -5.11
C ASP A 111 1.99 5.17 -6.54
N VAL A 112 1.21 5.72 -7.46
CA VAL A 112 1.31 5.47 -8.90
C VAL A 112 2.73 5.81 -9.39
N GLU A 113 3.22 7.01 -9.09
CA GLU A 113 4.55 7.46 -9.53
C GLU A 113 5.65 6.55 -8.97
N ALA A 114 5.54 6.12 -7.70
CA ALA A 114 6.50 5.19 -7.10
C ALA A 114 6.47 3.82 -7.79
N ALA A 115 5.28 3.32 -8.14
CA ALA A 115 5.11 2.06 -8.84
C ALA A 115 5.69 2.13 -10.26
N GLN A 116 5.42 3.19 -11.02
CA GLN A 116 5.97 3.42 -12.36
C GLN A 116 7.50 3.49 -12.34
N LYS A 117 8.09 4.25 -11.40
CA LYS A 117 9.55 4.32 -11.22
C LYS A 117 10.17 2.98 -10.80
N ALA A 118 9.39 2.11 -10.19
CA ALA A 118 9.80 0.77 -9.78
C ALA A 118 9.48 -0.32 -10.82
N GLU A 119 8.88 0.03 -11.97
CA GLU A 119 8.39 -0.91 -12.98
C GLU A 119 7.33 -1.90 -12.45
N CYS A 120 6.65 -1.55 -11.36
CA CYS A 120 5.46 -2.24 -10.89
C CYS A 120 4.23 -1.77 -11.67
N ARG A 121 3.22 -2.64 -11.78
CA ARG A 121 1.89 -2.26 -12.29
C ARG A 121 1.23 -1.26 -11.32
N PRO A 122 1.05 0.02 -11.68
CA PRO A 122 0.35 0.98 -10.82
C PRO A 122 -1.16 0.75 -10.89
N VAL A 123 -1.84 0.77 -9.74
CA VAL A 123 -3.30 0.75 -9.66
C VAL A 123 -3.75 1.78 -8.63
N LEU A 124 -4.73 2.59 -9.00
CA LEU A 124 -5.27 3.62 -8.13
C LEU A 124 -6.66 3.21 -7.61
N VAL A 125 -6.87 3.40 -6.31
CA VAL A 125 -8.18 3.25 -5.66
C VAL A 125 -8.65 4.60 -5.13
N LEU A 126 -9.86 5.02 -5.48
CA LEU A 126 -10.45 6.26 -5.03
C LEU A 126 -10.98 6.10 -3.60
N ARG A 127 -10.31 6.71 -2.60
CA ARG A 127 -10.73 6.68 -1.18
C ARG A 127 -11.18 8.03 -0.64
N GLU A 128 -10.74 9.11 -1.27
CA GLU A 128 -11.22 10.48 -1.05
C GLU A 128 -11.66 11.03 -2.41
N LYS A 129 -12.50 12.06 -2.44
CA LYS A 129 -12.81 12.79 -3.69
C LYS A 129 -11.51 13.43 -4.17
N VAL A 130 -10.75 12.71 -4.99
CA VAL A 130 -9.54 13.26 -5.57
C VAL A 130 -9.99 14.31 -6.58
N ALA A 131 -9.65 15.57 -6.28
CA ALA A 131 -9.83 16.67 -7.21
C ALA A 131 -9.03 16.37 -8.47
N TYR A 132 -9.75 16.19 -9.58
CA TYR A 132 -9.25 16.21 -10.95
C TYR A 132 -8.05 15.29 -11.22
N PHE A 133 -8.33 14.05 -11.64
CA PHE A 133 -7.34 13.29 -12.40
C PHE A 133 -7.34 13.79 -13.84
N ASP A 134 -6.20 14.32 -14.25
CA ASP A 134 -5.91 14.61 -15.64
C ASP A 134 -6.07 13.31 -16.45
N SER A 135 -6.89 13.34 -17.50
CA SER A 135 -7.29 12.18 -18.31
C SER A 135 -6.17 11.59 -19.17
N THR A 136 -4.92 12.01 -18.93
CA THR A 136 -3.73 11.66 -19.70
C THR A 136 -2.95 10.47 -19.11
N TYR A 137 -3.36 9.93 -17.97
CA TYR A 137 -2.66 8.83 -17.32
C TYR A 137 -3.22 7.44 -17.70
N GLU A 138 -2.35 6.57 -18.24
CA GLU A 138 -2.66 5.19 -18.65
C GLU A 138 -2.50 4.17 -17.51
N TYR A 139 -3.29 4.28 -16.43
CA TYR A 139 -3.33 3.24 -15.40
C TYR A 139 -4.75 2.97 -14.89
N PRO A 140 -5.03 1.74 -14.39
CA PRO A 140 -6.35 1.39 -13.86
C PRO A 140 -6.72 2.22 -12.64
N ILE A 141 -7.98 2.66 -12.61
CA ILE A 141 -8.59 3.38 -11.51
C ILE A 141 -9.85 2.62 -11.10
N TYR A 142 -10.00 2.37 -9.79
CA TYR A 142 -11.13 1.67 -9.21
C TYR A 142 -11.71 2.45 -8.03
N GLU A 143 -12.99 2.25 -7.74
CA GLU A 143 -13.68 2.88 -6.60
C GLU A 143 -13.40 2.14 -5.27
N SER A 144 -12.95 0.88 -5.34
CA SER A 144 -12.67 0.07 -4.16
C SER A 144 -11.43 -0.80 -4.33
N LEU A 145 -10.84 -1.21 -3.21
CA LEU A 145 -9.73 -2.17 -3.21
C LEU A 145 -10.23 -3.55 -3.66
N MET A 146 -11.48 -3.89 -3.36
CA MET A 146 -12.07 -5.14 -3.83
C MET A 146 -12.13 -5.18 -5.36
N ASP A 147 -12.60 -4.11 -6.01
CA ASP A 147 -12.67 -4.05 -7.48
C ASP A 147 -11.27 -4.09 -8.10
N ALA A 148 -10.32 -3.34 -7.53
CA ALA A 148 -8.93 -3.37 -7.97
C ALA A 148 -8.35 -4.79 -7.92
N VAL A 149 -8.50 -5.49 -6.78
CA VAL A 149 -7.99 -6.85 -6.64
C VAL A 149 -8.74 -7.82 -7.55
N ALA A 150 -10.06 -7.70 -7.69
CA ALA A 150 -10.86 -8.59 -8.51
C ALA A 150 -10.50 -8.53 -9.99
N ASN A 151 -10.05 -7.38 -10.49
CA ASN A 151 -9.71 -7.19 -11.90
C ASN A 151 -8.22 -7.35 -12.19
N GLU A 152 -7.35 -6.89 -11.29
CA GLU A 152 -5.89 -6.88 -11.56
C GLU A 152 -5.19 -8.12 -10.99
N CYS A 153 -5.67 -8.71 -9.89
CA CYS A 153 -5.05 -9.88 -9.27
C CYS A 153 -5.61 -11.21 -9.80
N ILE A 154 -5.94 -11.31 -11.08
CA ILE A 154 -6.39 -12.56 -11.70
C ILE A 154 -5.16 -13.28 -12.25
N ARG A 155 -4.81 -14.44 -11.69
CA ARG A 155 -3.90 -15.34 -12.41
C ARG A 155 -4.67 -15.88 -13.61
N LYS A 156 -4.23 -15.55 -14.83
CA LYS A 156 -4.64 -16.31 -16.01
C LYS A 156 -4.13 -17.73 -15.79
N GLU A 157 -5.03 -18.70 -15.73
CA GLU A 157 -4.67 -20.11 -15.78
C GLU A 157 -3.83 -20.31 -17.05
N THR A 158 -2.54 -20.60 -16.88
CA THR A 158 -1.66 -21.15 -17.92
C THR A 158 -1.91 -22.63 -18.04
#